data_AF-A0A257QGK4-F1
#
_entry.id   AF-A0A257QGK4-F1
#
_cell.length_a   1.000
_cell.length_b   1.000
_cell.length_c   1.000
_cell.angle_alpha   90.00
_cell.angle_beta   90.00
_cell.angle_gamma   90.00
#
_symmetry.space_group_name_H-M   'P 1'
#
loop_
_entity.id
_entity.type
_entity.pdbx_description
1 polymer ?
#
loop_
_entity_poly.entity_id
_entity_poly.type
_entity_poly.pdbx_seq_one_letter_code
_entity_poly.pdbx_strand_id
1 'polypeptide(L)'
;MALPTLLVIAFVLVVRVLTLGTPTTGSAEASISTGLGFMWNPEKVMLEIQAPSMNEAQPAWIKVREVVGSEMMAQALAEIDDSAKGSLRLRTITLWEQLSKPRLWLAAASQIFFSLSVGFGLIATYASYLKKKDDIVLSSLSAAGANEFSEVALGGLLTIPAAVAFLGIGALAGQTSLFSLGFQALPMVFAQMPGGDFFGFLFFMLLFLASVSGCLSTLQPGIAFLEEALPTIRKQSIAILGFVVAIGAFMVFYFSEGVKALDTLDFWVGSFLIFIMATTYSIMFGWVMPLDNAWVEAHEGSALKIPRIFRPIIKYLCPIFLLAIFACWMGYNLFSIGSTGLDPHVADLVGDASTGAKPNYIARIAVCFVLMIFTFYALLASGVNRYNELCDQAKGGAQ
;
A
#
# COMPACT_ATOMS: atom_id res chain seq x y z
N MET A 1 -10.00 -1.58 25.13
CA MET A 1 -9.03 -2.34 25.96
C MET A 1 -8.20 -3.35 25.18
N ALA A 2 -8.52 -3.69 23.92
CA ALA A 2 -7.69 -4.59 23.11
C ALA A 2 -6.38 -3.96 22.62
N LEU A 3 -6.41 -2.71 22.16
CA LEU A 3 -5.26 -2.06 21.49
C LEU A 3 -3.95 -2.03 22.32
N PRO A 4 -3.95 -1.70 23.64
CA PRO A 4 -2.73 -1.75 24.43
C PRO A 4 -2.14 -3.16 24.53
N THR A 5 -3.00 -4.18 24.66
CA THR A 5 -2.58 -5.59 24.69
C THR A 5 -1.98 -6.01 23.35
N LEU A 6 -2.57 -5.60 22.23
CA LEU A 6 -2.05 -5.89 20.89
C LEU A 6 -0.65 -5.26 20.71
N LEU A 7 -0.45 -4.01 21.17
CA LEU A 7 0.85 -3.34 21.11
C LEU A 7 1.92 -4.02 21.97
N VAL A 8 1.57 -4.47 23.18
CA VAL A 8 2.49 -5.22 24.03
C VAL A 8 2.89 -6.52 23.37
N ILE A 9 1.94 -7.25 22.79
CA ILE A 9 2.23 -8.49 22.07
C ILE A 9 3.13 -8.22 20.85
N ALA A 10 2.80 -7.21 20.04
CA ALA A 10 3.60 -6.83 18.88
C ALA A 10 5.03 -6.46 19.29
N PHE A 11 5.20 -5.71 20.39
CA PHE A 11 6.50 -5.37 20.91
C PHE A 11 7.28 -6.60 21.39
N VAL A 12 6.64 -7.52 22.09
CA VAL A 12 7.25 -8.80 22.50
C VAL A 12 7.70 -9.59 21.28
N LEU A 13 6.88 -9.66 20.22
CA LEU A 13 7.23 -10.33 18.98
C LEU A 13 8.42 -9.66 18.28
N VAL A 14 8.44 -8.32 18.20
CA VAL A 14 9.57 -7.55 17.62
C VAL A 14 10.86 -7.82 18.39
N VAL A 15 10.85 -7.65 19.71
CA VAL A 15 12.03 -7.93 20.54
C VAL A 15 12.49 -9.36 20.31
N ARG A 16 11.55 -10.31 20.27
CA ARG A 16 11.89 -11.71 20.15
C ARG A 16 12.49 -12.05 18.78
N VAL A 17 11.90 -11.55 17.69
CA VAL A 17 12.43 -11.72 16.34
C VAL A 17 13.79 -11.05 16.18
N LEU A 18 13.99 -9.86 16.75
CA LEU A 18 15.28 -9.18 16.70
C LEU A 18 16.37 -9.88 17.52
N THR A 19 15.98 -10.63 18.56
CA THR A 19 16.90 -11.46 19.35
C THR A 19 17.13 -12.86 18.76
N LEU A 20 16.46 -13.22 17.66
CA LEU A 20 16.79 -14.45 16.96
C LEU A 20 18.22 -14.31 16.41
N GLY A 21 19.09 -15.25 16.78
CA GLY A 21 20.39 -15.39 16.15
C GLY A 21 20.25 -15.73 14.66
N THR A 22 21.38 -15.72 13.95
CA THR A 22 21.45 -16.16 12.56
C THR A 22 20.89 -17.59 12.43
N PRO A 23 19.84 -17.83 11.62
CA PRO A 23 19.40 -19.20 11.34
C PRO A 23 20.57 -20.00 10.74
N THR A 24 20.66 -21.27 11.10
CA THR A 24 21.81 -22.17 10.83
C THR A 24 22.04 -22.50 9.36
N THR A 25 21.33 -21.88 8.42
CA THR A 25 21.60 -21.96 6.99
C THR A 25 22.84 -21.12 6.69
N GLY A 26 23.95 -21.79 6.35
CA GLY A 26 25.27 -21.18 6.11
C GLY A 26 25.40 -20.26 4.88
N SER A 27 24.40 -19.43 4.58
CA SER A 27 24.51 -18.33 3.62
C SER A 27 24.77 -17.01 4.36
N ALA A 28 25.77 -16.24 3.91
CA ALA A 28 26.10 -14.92 4.46
C ALA A 28 24.95 -13.89 4.32
N GLU A 29 23.93 -14.20 3.53
CA GLU A 29 22.73 -13.37 3.35
C GLU A 29 21.75 -13.47 4.54
N ALA A 30 21.82 -14.54 5.34
CA ALA A 30 20.78 -14.96 6.28
C ALA A 30 21.03 -14.45 7.72
N SER A 31 20.99 -13.12 7.93
CA SER A 31 21.06 -12.55 9.28
C SER A 31 20.08 -11.41 9.52
N ILE A 32 19.64 -11.26 10.78
CA ILE A 32 18.78 -10.14 11.21
C ILE A 32 19.52 -8.80 11.06
N SER A 33 20.84 -8.75 11.29
CA SER A 33 21.63 -7.52 11.11
C SER A 33 21.75 -7.12 9.64
N THR A 34 21.93 -8.09 8.74
CA THR A 34 21.82 -7.89 7.28
C THR A 34 20.42 -7.39 6.93
N GLY A 35 19.38 -7.92 7.57
CA GLY A 35 18.00 -7.45 7.40
C GLY A 35 17.75 -6.01 7.83
N LEU A 36 18.31 -5.61 8.97
CA LEU A 36 18.26 -4.22 9.43
C LEU A 36 19.08 -3.29 8.51
N GLY A 37 20.23 -3.76 8.02
CA GLY A 37 21.02 -3.05 7.01
C GLY A 37 20.25 -2.86 5.71
N PHE A 38 19.53 -3.89 5.26
CA PHE A 38 18.70 -3.80 4.06
C PHE A 38 17.58 -2.77 4.24
N MET A 39 16.97 -2.70 5.41
CA MET A 39 15.87 -1.76 5.66
C MET A 39 16.34 -0.30 5.82
N TRP A 40 17.44 -0.07 6.56
CA TRP A 40 17.84 1.27 6.98
C TRP A 40 18.99 1.88 6.19
N ASN A 41 19.64 1.14 5.29
CA ASN A 41 20.71 1.69 4.48
C ASN A 41 20.15 2.49 3.29
N PRO A 42 20.35 3.83 3.25
CA PRO A 42 19.86 4.66 2.16
C PRO A 42 20.64 4.44 0.85
N GLU A 43 21.89 3.96 0.94
CA GLU A 43 22.71 3.65 -0.22
C GLU A 43 22.65 2.16 -0.52
N LYS A 44 22.25 1.84 -1.75
CA LYS A 44 21.99 0.46 -2.14
C LYS A 44 23.10 -0.03 -3.03
N VAL A 45 23.88 -1.00 -2.58
CA VAL A 45 24.96 -1.57 -3.40
C VAL A 45 24.41 -2.77 -4.15
N MET A 46 24.47 -2.71 -5.47
CA MET A 46 23.93 -3.74 -6.35
C MET A 46 25.08 -4.45 -7.07
N LEU A 47 24.98 -5.77 -7.14
CA LEU A 47 25.79 -6.56 -8.08
C LEU A 47 25.09 -6.53 -9.44
N GLU A 48 25.80 -6.05 -10.46
CA GLU A 48 25.31 -5.98 -11.83
C GLU A 48 26.11 -6.94 -12.73
N ILE A 49 25.41 -7.72 -13.56
CA ILE A 49 26.00 -8.54 -14.64
C ILE A 49 25.86 -7.77 -15.96
N GLN A 50 26.91 -7.82 -16.77
CA GLN A 50 26.86 -7.35 -18.15
C GLN A 50 25.92 -8.23 -18.98
N ALA A 51 24.83 -7.64 -19.49
CA ALA A 51 23.95 -8.31 -20.44
C ALA A 51 24.71 -8.60 -21.76
N PRO A 52 24.38 -9.69 -22.46
CA PRO A 52 24.86 -9.91 -23.83
C PRO A 52 24.23 -8.87 -24.77
N SER A 53 24.83 -7.68 -24.83
CA SER A 53 24.47 -6.58 -25.71
C SER A 53 25.19 -6.72 -27.05
N MET A 54 24.47 -6.51 -28.17
CA MET A 54 25.03 -6.48 -29.54
C MET A 54 25.89 -5.24 -29.81
N ASN A 55 25.88 -4.22 -28.94
CA ASN A 55 26.67 -2.99 -29.08
C ASN A 55 27.76 -2.92 -28.01
N GLU A 56 29.03 -3.08 -28.42
CA GLU A 56 30.22 -3.01 -27.54
C GLU A 56 30.44 -1.62 -26.89
N ALA A 57 29.83 -0.55 -27.43
CA ALA A 57 30.04 0.82 -26.94
C ALA A 57 29.21 1.20 -25.69
N GLN A 58 28.10 0.50 -25.42
CA GLN A 58 27.26 0.69 -24.22
C GLN A 58 26.74 -0.66 -23.73
N PRO A 59 27.48 -1.36 -22.85
CA PRO A 59 27.00 -2.58 -22.24
C PRO A 59 25.76 -2.30 -21.38
N ALA A 60 24.66 -3.00 -21.64
CA ALA A 60 23.50 -2.99 -20.76
C ALA A 60 23.82 -3.80 -19.52
N TRP A 61 23.58 -3.27 -18.34
CA TRP A 61 23.87 -3.92 -17.06
C TRP A 61 22.56 -4.37 -16.40
N ILE A 62 22.47 -5.66 -16.09
CA ILE A 62 21.31 -6.26 -15.42
C ILE A 62 21.61 -6.34 -13.93
N LYS A 63 20.70 -5.80 -13.11
CA LYS A 63 20.78 -5.88 -11.65
C LYS A 63 20.45 -7.30 -11.22
N VAL A 64 21.35 -7.93 -10.48
CA VAL A 64 21.25 -9.34 -10.09
C VAL A 64 20.74 -9.46 -8.66
N ARG A 65 21.43 -8.80 -7.73
CA ARG A 65 21.08 -8.81 -6.32
C ARG A 65 21.65 -7.62 -5.59
N GLU A 66 20.96 -7.22 -4.52
CA GLU A 66 21.46 -6.22 -3.58
C GLU A 66 22.45 -6.86 -2.60
N VAL A 67 23.58 -6.18 -2.38
CA VAL A 67 24.67 -6.61 -1.52
C VAL A 67 24.60 -5.81 -0.23
N VAL A 68 24.37 -6.49 0.90
CA VAL A 68 24.21 -5.86 2.22
C VAL A 68 25.06 -6.61 3.25
N GLY A 69 25.82 -5.86 4.04
CA GLY A 69 26.71 -6.41 5.08
C GLY A 69 28.13 -6.73 4.57
N SER A 70 29.08 -6.81 5.51
CA SER A 70 30.51 -7.00 5.20
C SER A 70 30.83 -8.35 4.57
N GLU A 71 30.11 -9.40 4.95
CA GLU A 71 30.34 -10.75 4.43
C GLU A 71 29.86 -10.90 2.99
N MET A 72 28.68 -10.34 2.66
CA MET A 72 28.19 -10.33 1.27
C MET A 72 29.03 -9.44 0.36
N MET A 73 29.56 -8.34 0.90
CA MET A 73 30.53 -7.52 0.17
C MET A 73 31.81 -8.31 -0.15
N ALA A 74 32.33 -9.06 0.82
CA ALA A 74 33.50 -9.90 0.59
C ALA A 74 33.23 -11.01 -0.44
N GLN A 75 32.06 -11.64 -0.40
CA GLN A 75 31.64 -12.64 -1.39
C GLN A 75 31.46 -12.05 -2.78
N ALA A 76 30.79 -10.90 -2.90
CA ALA A 76 30.58 -10.23 -4.18
C ALA A 76 31.90 -9.75 -4.79
N LEU A 77 32.85 -9.30 -3.96
CA LEU A 77 34.21 -8.98 -4.41
C LEU A 77 34.97 -10.22 -4.87
N ALA A 78 34.84 -11.35 -4.17
CA ALA A 78 35.44 -12.62 -4.58
C ALA A 78 34.84 -13.13 -5.92
N GLU A 79 33.53 -12.98 -6.12
CA GLU A 79 32.87 -13.34 -7.39
C GLU A 79 33.30 -12.43 -8.55
N ILE A 80 33.57 -11.16 -8.28
CA ILE A 80 34.11 -10.22 -9.28
C ILE A 80 35.54 -10.60 -9.67
N ASP A 81 36.36 -11.03 -8.71
CA ASP A 81 37.74 -11.46 -8.94
C ASP A 81 37.82 -12.80 -9.69
N ASP A 82 36.87 -13.71 -9.46
CA ASP A 82 36.75 -15.00 -10.15
C ASP A 82 36.06 -14.91 -11.53
N SER A 83 35.26 -13.86 -11.77
CA SER A 83 34.59 -13.67 -13.06
C SER A 83 35.53 -13.27 -14.19
N ALA A 84 35.44 -14.01 -15.31
CA ALA A 84 36.22 -13.75 -16.51
C ALA A 84 36.01 -12.32 -17.03
N LYS A 85 37.03 -11.46 -16.89
CA LYS A 85 37.17 -10.11 -17.49
C LYS A 85 35.92 -9.22 -17.36
N GLY A 86 35.62 -8.76 -16.15
CA GLY A 86 34.80 -7.56 -15.93
C GLY A 86 33.31 -7.68 -16.25
N SER A 87 32.79 -8.90 -16.34
CA SER A 87 31.36 -9.20 -16.53
C SER A 87 30.49 -8.83 -15.32
N LEU A 88 31.11 -8.67 -14.14
CA LEU A 88 30.46 -8.29 -12.88
C LEU A 88 31.00 -6.95 -12.37
N ARG A 89 30.11 -6.10 -11.84
CA ARG A 89 30.51 -4.89 -11.11
C ARG A 89 29.60 -4.62 -9.93
N LEU A 90 30.15 -4.00 -8.89
CA LEU A 90 29.36 -3.38 -7.82
C LEU A 90 29.00 -1.95 -8.22
N ARG A 91 27.72 -1.62 -8.15
CA ARG A 91 27.23 -0.26 -8.34
C ARG A 91 26.47 0.20 -7.11
N THR A 92 26.95 1.28 -6.50
CA THR A 92 26.21 1.98 -5.46
C THR A 92 25.16 2.89 -6.09
N ILE A 93 23.90 2.63 -5.79
CA ILE A 93 22.76 3.48 -6.14
C ILE A 93 22.55 4.46 -4.99
N THR A 94 22.77 5.74 -5.28
CA THR A 94 22.60 6.82 -4.29
C THR A 94 21.12 7.04 -3.95
N LEU A 95 20.86 7.63 -2.78
CA LEU A 95 19.51 8.01 -2.35
C LEU A 95 18.80 8.89 -3.40
N TRP A 96 19.52 9.86 -3.98
CA TRP A 96 18.95 10.77 -4.98
C TRP A 96 18.56 10.05 -6.26
N GLU A 97 19.33 9.05 -6.71
CA GLU A 97 18.97 8.23 -7.88
C GLU A 97 17.69 7.41 -7.60
N GLN A 98 17.50 6.96 -6.36
CA GLN A 98 16.28 6.24 -5.97
C GLN A 98 15.08 7.17 -5.88
N LEU A 99 15.22 8.33 -5.24
CA LEU A 99 14.18 9.35 -5.17
C LEU A 99 13.83 9.96 -6.54
N SER A 100 14.72 9.88 -7.51
CA SER A 100 14.42 10.32 -8.88
C SER A 100 13.46 9.39 -9.63
N LYS A 101 13.16 8.20 -9.09
CA LYS A 101 12.27 7.22 -9.73
C LYS A 101 10.80 7.53 -9.41
N PRO A 102 9.96 7.86 -10.40
CA PRO A 102 8.56 8.20 -10.13
C PRO A 102 7.72 7.04 -9.58
N ARG A 103 8.06 5.80 -9.97
CA ARG A 103 7.40 4.59 -9.47
C ARG A 103 7.49 4.45 -7.95
N LEU A 104 8.60 4.91 -7.33
CA LEU A 104 8.79 4.85 -5.88
C LEU A 104 7.76 5.75 -5.17
N TRP A 105 7.57 6.97 -5.65
CA TRP A 105 6.63 7.93 -5.06
C TRP A 105 5.18 7.48 -5.19
N LEU A 106 4.83 6.83 -6.31
CA LEU A 106 3.48 6.28 -6.47
C LEU A 106 3.23 5.13 -5.50
N ALA A 107 4.16 4.18 -5.40
CA ALA A 107 4.02 3.07 -4.46
C ALA A 107 3.90 3.58 -3.02
N ALA A 108 4.73 4.55 -2.63
CA ALA A 108 4.67 5.17 -1.31
C ALA A 108 3.35 5.93 -1.05
N ALA A 109 2.86 6.71 -2.02
CA ALA A 109 1.61 7.45 -1.88
C ALA A 109 0.40 6.49 -1.76
N SER A 110 0.33 5.48 -2.62
CA SER A 110 -0.73 4.46 -2.56
C SER A 110 -0.72 3.69 -1.24
N GLN A 111 0.46 3.31 -0.74
CA GLN A 111 0.61 2.63 0.56
C GLN A 111 0.06 3.49 1.71
N ILE A 112 0.45 4.77 1.78
CA ILE A 112 0.00 5.68 2.85
C ILE A 112 -1.51 5.91 2.78
N PHE A 113 -2.08 6.05 1.58
CA PHE A 113 -3.53 6.22 1.42
C PHE A 113 -4.32 4.99 1.84
N PHE A 114 -3.82 3.80 1.49
CA PHE A 114 -4.42 2.55 1.92
C PHE A 114 -4.33 2.41 3.45
N SER A 115 -3.15 2.63 4.02
CA SER A 115 -2.88 2.55 5.45
C SER A 115 -3.76 3.48 6.29
N LEU A 116 -3.78 4.77 5.96
CA LEU A 116 -4.57 5.76 6.68
C LEU A 116 -6.04 5.78 6.28
N SER A 117 -6.45 4.91 5.35
CA SER A 117 -7.81 4.85 4.81
C SER A 117 -8.29 6.20 4.23
N VAL A 118 -7.38 6.95 3.63
CA VAL A 118 -7.66 8.24 2.98
C VAL A 118 -8.21 7.96 1.57
N GLY A 119 -9.33 8.60 1.21
CA GLY A 119 -9.99 8.39 -0.08
C GLY A 119 -11.18 7.41 -0.03
N PHE A 120 -11.31 6.60 1.02
CA PHE A 120 -12.41 5.63 1.19
C PHE A 120 -13.74 6.25 1.64
N GLY A 121 -13.73 7.52 2.07
CA GLY A 121 -14.86 8.13 2.77
C GLY A 121 -15.01 7.68 4.23
N LEU A 122 -14.17 6.75 4.71
CA LEU A 122 -14.20 6.23 6.07
C LEU A 122 -14.08 7.31 7.14
N ILE A 123 -13.08 8.19 6.99
CA ILE A 123 -12.85 9.30 7.93
C ILE A 123 -14.04 10.25 7.93
N ALA A 124 -14.64 10.54 6.77
CA ALA A 124 -15.81 11.41 6.68
C ALA A 124 -17.04 10.80 7.36
N THR A 125 -17.28 9.49 7.18
CA THR A 125 -18.36 8.78 7.86
C THR A 125 -18.17 8.81 9.37
N TYR A 126 -16.95 8.56 9.88
CA TYR A 126 -16.71 8.66 11.32
C TYR A 126 -16.82 10.09 11.85
N ALA A 127 -16.35 11.08 11.08
CA ALA A 127 -16.47 12.48 11.43
C ALA A 127 -17.94 12.93 11.55
N SER A 128 -18.86 12.36 10.77
CA SER A 128 -20.30 12.68 10.89
C SER A 128 -20.94 12.26 12.22
N TYR A 129 -20.28 11.38 12.99
CA TYR A 129 -20.74 10.97 14.32
C TYR A 129 -20.12 11.79 15.46
N LEU A 130 -19.19 12.70 15.16
CA LEU A 130 -18.55 13.57 16.14
C LEU A 130 -19.43 14.77 16.51
N LYS A 131 -19.19 15.33 17.71
CA LYS A 131 -19.80 16.58 18.13
C LYS A 131 -18.95 17.76 17.66
N LYS A 132 -19.58 18.93 17.51
CA LYS A 132 -18.93 20.17 17.04
C LYS A 132 -17.70 20.62 17.86
N LYS A 133 -17.55 20.16 19.11
CA LYS A 133 -16.45 20.57 20.02
C LYS A 133 -15.44 19.45 20.27
N ASP A 134 -15.56 18.32 19.57
CA ASP A 134 -14.60 17.23 19.72
C ASP A 134 -13.30 17.61 18.98
N ASP A 135 -12.15 17.34 19.60
CA ASP A 135 -10.85 17.72 19.04
C ASP A 135 -10.46 16.82 17.86
N ILE A 136 -10.74 17.29 16.64
CA ILE A 136 -10.38 16.57 15.41
C ILE A 136 -8.90 16.69 15.05
N VAL A 137 -8.21 17.75 15.49
CA VAL A 137 -6.82 18.03 15.07
C VAL A 137 -5.85 17.14 15.83
N LEU A 138 -5.97 17.10 17.17
CA LEU A 138 -5.15 16.21 17.98
C LEU A 138 -5.51 14.75 17.72
N SER A 139 -6.81 14.44 17.56
CA SER A 139 -7.26 13.08 17.28
C SER A 139 -6.72 12.57 15.94
N SER A 140 -6.78 13.36 14.87
CA SER A 140 -6.24 12.96 13.57
C SER A 140 -4.72 12.82 13.58
N LEU A 141 -3.99 13.76 14.21
CA LEU A 141 -2.52 13.67 14.31
C LEU A 141 -2.06 12.46 15.12
N SER A 142 -2.71 12.20 16.26
CA SER A 142 -2.37 11.06 17.11
C SER A 142 -2.76 9.73 16.47
N ALA A 143 -3.91 9.65 15.81
CA ALA A 143 -4.33 8.45 15.08
C ALA A 143 -3.38 8.14 13.92
N ALA A 144 -3.06 9.13 13.07
CA ALA A 144 -2.13 8.96 11.97
C ALA A 144 -0.72 8.59 12.47
N GLY A 145 -0.20 9.31 13.47
CA GLY A 145 1.11 9.02 14.04
C GLY A 145 1.20 7.64 14.69
N ALA A 146 0.18 7.21 15.42
CA ALA A 146 0.13 5.88 16.04
C ALA A 146 0.01 4.76 15.00
N ASN A 147 -0.75 5.00 13.92
CA ASN A 147 -0.87 4.05 12.82
C ASN A 147 0.45 3.86 12.09
N GLU A 148 1.09 4.96 11.66
CA GLU A 148 2.39 4.92 10.97
C GLU A 148 3.49 4.34 11.84
N PHE A 149 3.52 4.69 13.14
CA PHE A 149 4.46 4.07 14.07
C PHE A 149 4.25 2.56 14.18
N SER A 150 3.01 2.10 14.24
CA SER A 150 2.70 0.67 14.37
C SER A 150 3.02 -0.09 13.08
N GLU A 151 2.67 0.46 11.92
CA GLU A 151 2.90 -0.18 10.62
C GLU A 151 4.38 -0.13 10.23
N VAL A 152 4.96 1.06 10.15
CA VAL A 152 6.30 1.28 9.60
C VAL A 152 7.36 0.88 10.61
N ALA A 153 7.23 1.31 11.87
CA ALA A 153 8.23 0.98 12.87
C ALA A 153 8.06 -0.47 13.35
N LEU A 154 6.93 -0.84 13.96
CA LEU A 154 6.78 -2.18 14.54
C LEU A 154 6.61 -3.27 13.47
N GLY A 155 5.74 -3.05 12.49
CA GLY A 155 5.49 -4.00 11.39
C GLY A 155 6.71 -4.17 10.48
N GLY A 156 7.34 -3.07 10.07
CA GLY A 156 8.56 -3.07 9.27
C GLY A 156 9.74 -3.76 9.97
N LEU A 157 10.01 -3.40 11.24
CA LEU A 157 11.07 -4.04 12.05
C LEU A 157 10.85 -5.53 12.30
N LEU A 158 9.59 -5.97 12.33
CA LEU A 158 9.26 -7.38 12.50
C LEU A 158 9.45 -8.16 11.19
N THR A 159 8.90 -7.65 10.09
CA THR A 159 8.70 -8.43 8.86
C THR A 159 9.92 -8.41 7.93
N ILE A 160 10.56 -7.25 7.73
CA ILE A 160 11.65 -7.11 6.76
C ILE A 160 12.92 -7.84 7.24
N PRO A 161 13.41 -7.66 8.48
CA PRO A 161 14.59 -8.38 8.95
C PRO A 161 14.38 -9.89 9.01
N ALA A 162 13.18 -10.32 9.41
CA ALA A 162 12.80 -11.72 9.38
C ALA A 162 12.78 -12.28 7.94
N ALA A 163 12.21 -11.55 6.98
CA ALA A 163 12.22 -11.98 5.60
C ALA A 163 13.66 -12.09 5.03
N VAL A 164 14.53 -11.10 5.29
CA VAL A 164 15.93 -11.18 4.87
C VAL A 164 16.65 -12.37 5.50
N ALA A 165 16.48 -12.57 6.80
CA ALA A 165 17.18 -13.64 7.52
C ALA A 165 16.79 -15.04 7.07
N PHE A 166 15.54 -15.26 6.62
CA PHE A 166 15.04 -16.60 6.30
C PHE A 166 14.81 -16.86 4.81
N LEU A 167 14.56 -15.82 4.01
CA LEU A 167 14.38 -15.93 2.55
C LEU A 167 15.60 -15.43 1.75
N GLY A 168 16.52 -14.71 2.38
CA GLY A 168 17.61 -14.01 1.70
C GLY A 168 17.16 -12.72 1.00
N ILE A 169 18.13 -11.92 0.56
CA ILE A 169 17.86 -10.60 -0.04
C ILE A 169 17.29 -10.75 -1.45
N GLY A 170 17.70 -11.80 -2.18
CA GLY A 170 17.20 -12.10 -3.53
C GLY A 170 15.68 -12.34 -3.57
N ALA A 171 15.11 -12.94 -2.53
CA ALA A 171 13.66 -13.16 -2.44
C ALA A 171 12.86 -11.84 -2.32
N LEU A 172 13.42 -10.83 -1.65
CA LEU A 172 12.82 -9.50 -1.51
C LEU A 172 12.92 -8.66 -2.78
N ALA A 173 13.97 -8.87 -3.56
CA ALA A 173 14.19 -8.15 -4.82
C ALA A 173 13.33 -8.68 -5.97
N GLY A 174 12.89 -9.94 -5.89
CA GLY A 174 12.32 -10.67 -7.03
C GLY A 174 10.80 -10.61 -7.18
N GLN A 175 10.01 -10.73 -6.10
CA GLN A 175 8.56 -10.90 -6.22
C GLN A 175 7.80 -10.97 -4.88
N THR A 176 8.17 -10.16 -3.88
CA THR A 176 7.46 -10.22 -2.59
C THR A 176 6.19 -9.39 -2.60
N SER A 177 5.09 -10.02 -3.03
CA SER A 177 3.77 -9.60 -2.58
C SER A 177 3.74 -9.65 -1.05
N LEU A 178 2.98 -8.74 -0.40
CA LEU A 178 2.82 -8.77 1.07
C LEU A 178 2.37 -10.14 1.58
N PHE A 179 1.67 -10.89 0.73
CA PHE A 179 1.23 -12.25 1.00
C PHE A 179 2.40 -13.23 1.22
N SER A 180 3.43 -13.23 0.37
CA SER A 180 4.57 -14.14 0.55
C SER A 180 5.39 -13.78 1.79
N LEU A 181 5.53 -12.49 2.12
CA LEU A 181 6.16 -12.06 3.36
C LEU A 181 5.40 -12.55 4.61
N GLY A 182 4.09 -12.33 4.64
CA GLY A 182 3.27 -12.68 5.80
C GLY A 182 3.03 -14.18 5.99
N PHE A 183 2.83 -14.92 4.89
CA PHE A 183 2.37 -16.32 4.93
C PHE A 183 3.39 -17.35 4.48
N GLN A 184 4.56 -16.94 3.98
CA GLN A 184 5.66 -17.85 3.67
C GLN A 184 6.87 -17.57 4.57
N ALA A 185 7.31 -16.30 4.67
CA ALA A 185 8.49 -15.95 5.45
C ALA A 185 8.27 -16.14 6.96
N LEU A 186 7.21 -15.56 7.52
CA LEU A 186 6.96 -15.56 8.96
C LEU A 186 6.73 -16.96 9.56
N PRO A 187 5.99 -17.89 8.93
CA PRO A 187 5.92 -19.26 9.43
C PRO A 187 7.28 -19.95 9.56
N MET A 188 8.20 -19.72 8.61
CA MET A 188 9.55 -20.28 8.69
C MET A 188 10.34 -19.70 9.86
N VAL A 189 10.16 -18.41 10.16
CA VAL A 189 10.76 -17.74 11.32
C VAL A 189 10.26 -18.39 12.61
N PHE A 190 8.94 -18.59 12.74
CA PHE A 190 8.36 -19.21 13.93
C PHE A 190 8.81 -20.66 14.08
N ALA A 191 8.93 -21.43 13.01
CA ALA A 191 9.37 -22.83 13.08
C ALA A 191 10.79 -23.00 13.66
N GLN A 192 11.67 -22.03 13.46
CA GLN A 192 13.05 -22.05 13.96
C GLN A 192 13.19 -21.43 15.36
N MET A 193 12.12 -20.84 15.87
CA MET A 193 12.13 -20.14 17.15
C MET A 193 11.74 -21.07 18.31
N PRO A 194 12.44 -21.02 19.46
CA PRO A 194 11.99 -21.72 20.67
C PRO A 194 10.62 -21.21 21.13
N GLY A 195 9.63 -22.10 21.20
CA GLY A 195 8.24 -21.73 21.47
C GLY A 195 7.49 -21.19 20.24
N GLY A 196 8.02 -21.43 19.03
CA GLY A 196 7.50 -20.98 17.75
C GLY A 196 6.00 -21.10 17.57
N ASP A 197 5.42 -22.24 17.92
CA ASP A 197 3.99 -22.50 17.80
C ASP A 197 3.14 -21.50 18.60
N PHE A 198 3.57 -21.15 19.81
CA PHE A 198 2.86 -20.18 20.66
C PHE A 198 2.91 -18.77 20.06
N PHE A 199 4.09 -18.33 19.62
CA PHE A 199 4.27 -16.99 19.04
C PHE A 199 3.67 -16.88 17.65
N GLY A 200 3.71 -17.95 16.85
CA GLY A 200 3.04 -18.05 15.57
C GLY A 200 1.52 -18.00 15.72
N PHE A 201 0.95 -18.79 16.65
CA PHE A 201 -0.47 -18.70 17.00
C PHE A 201 -0.85 -17.27 17.39
N LEU A 202 -0.08 -16.65 18.27
CA LEU A 202 -0.34 -15.30 18.74
C LEU A 202 -0.27 -14.27 17.61
N PHE A 203 0.74 -14.36 16.73
CA PHE A 203 0.88 -13.49 15.56
C PHE A 203 -0.29 -13.65 14.58
N PHE A 204 -0.65 -14.86 14.18
CA PHE A 204 -1.75 -15.07 13.24
C PHE A 204 -3.12 -14.73 13.86
N MET A 205 -3.28 -14.92 15.17
CA MET A 205 -4.46 -14.45 15.90
C MET A 205 -4.54 -12.92 15.91
N LEU A 206 -3.42 -12.22 16.13
CA LEU A 206 -3.36 -10.75 15.99
C LEU A 206 -3.70 -10.31 14.58
N LEU A 207 -3.09 -10.94 13.57
CA LEU A 207 -3.33 -10.64 12.15
C LEU A 207 -4.81 -10.84 11.79
N PHE A 208 -5.43 -11.91 12.29
CA PHE A 208 -6.85 -12.18 12.12
C PHE A 208 -7.72 -11.10 12.77
N LEU A 209 -7.47 -10.76 14.04
CA LEU A 209 -8.23 -9.73 14.75
C LEU A 209 -8.07 -8.35 14.10
N ALA A 210 -6.86 -8.00 13.67
CA ALA A 210 -6.57 -6.76 12.95
C ALA A 210 -7.34 -6.71 11.61
N SER A 211 -7.31 -7.81 10.85
CA SER A 211 -8.07 -7.93 9.59
C SER A 211 -9.57 -7.79 9.81
N VAL A 212 -10.14 -8.44 10.83
CA VAL A 212 -11.57 -8.31 11.17
C VAL A 212 -11.93 -6.86 11.51
N SER A 213 -11.11 -6.18 12.32
CA SER A 213 -11.36 -4.77 12.64
C SER A 213 -11.30 -3.86 11.42
N GLY A 214 -10.34 -4.07 10.51
CA GLY A 214 -10.23 -3.31 9.26
C GLY A 214 -11.44 -3.52 8.36
N CYS A 215 -11.86 -4.78 8.17
CA CYS A 215 -13.06 -5.13 7.40
C CYS A 215 -14.32 -4.44 7.96
N LEU A 216 -14.53 -4.47 9.28
CA LEU A 216 -15.70 -3.84 9.90
C LEU A 216 -15.70 -2.32 9.70
N SER A 217 -14.55 -1.67 9.81
CA SER A 217 -14.45 -0.23 9.56
C SER A 217 -14.74 0.12 8.10
N THR A 218 -14.15 -0.59 7.14
CA THR A 218 -14.33 -0.30 5.70
C THR A 218 -15.76 -0.55 5.21
N LEU A 219 -16.55 -1.39 5.89
CA LEU A 219 -17.97 -1.57 5.56
C LEU A 219 -18.85 -0.39 5.97
N GLN A 220 -18.44 0.40 6.98
CA GLN A 220 -19.27 1.46 7.55
C GLN A 220 -19.69 2.53 6.54
N PRO A 221 -18.82 3.05 5.64
CA PRO A 221 -19.22 3.99 4.60
C PRO A 221 -20.25 3.40 3.63
N GLY A 222 -20.12 2.12 3.28
CA GLY A 222 -21.07 1.42 2.43
C GLY A 222 -22.45 1.27 3.08
N ILE A 223 -22.48 0.98 4.39
CA ILE A 223 -23.74 0.90 5.16
C ILE A 223 -24.39 2.29 5.23
N ALA A 224 -23.63 3.32 5.57
CA ALA A 224 -24.12 4.70 5.67
C ALA A 224 -24.69 5.18 4.33
N PHE A 225 -23.97 4.92 3.24
CA PHE A 225 -24.46 5.24 1.89
C PHE A 225 -25.81 4.54 1.58
N LEU A 226 -25.94 3.26 1.89
CA LEU A 226 -27.19 2.52 1.62
C LEU A 226 -28.35 2.99 2.52
N GLU A 227 -28.10 3.36 3.77
CA GLU A 227 -29.10 3.94 4.66
C GLU A 227 -29.58 5.32 4.19
N GLU A 228 -28.72 6.11 3.54
CA GLU A 228 -29.09 7.41 2.97
C GLU A 228 -29.74 7.29 1.59
N ALA A 229 -29.28 6.34 0.78
CA ALA A 229 -29.74 6.15 -0.60
C ALA A 229 -31.07 5.37 -0.67
N LEU A 230 -31.27 4.40 0.21
CA LEU A 230 -32.47 3.57 0.20
C LEU A 230 -33.31 3.88 1.45
N PRO A 231 -34.65 3.98 1.34
CA PRO A 231 -35.55 4.11 2.48
C PRO A 231 -35.68 2.76 3.22
N THR A 232 -34.55 2.17 3.60
CA THR A 232 -34.44 0.83 4.18
C THR A 232 -33.96 0.91 5.63
N ILE A 233 -34.29 -0.11 6.41
CA ILE A 233 -33.84 -0.21 7.80
C ILE A 233 -32.41 -0.76 7.79
N ARG A 234 -31.54 -0.28 8.69
CA ARG A 234 -30.13 -0.71 8.86
C ARG A 234 -29.86 -2.20 8.63
N LYS A 235 -30.74 -3.09 9.13
CA LYS A 235 -30.60 -4.55 8.95
C LYS A 235 -30.62 -4.99 7.48
N GLN A 236 -31.45 -4.34 6.66
CA GLN A 236 -31.54 -4.60 5.22
C GLN A 236 -30.29 -4.06 4.51
N SER A 237 -29.80 -2.86 4.86
CA SER A 237 -28.56 -2.30 4.30
C SER A 237 -27.36 -3.21 4.58
N ILE A 238 -27.25 -3.75 5.80
CA ILE A 238 -26.22 -4.73 6.17
C ILE A 238 -26.35 -6.02 5.36
N ALA A 239 -27.58 -6.53 5.16
CA ALA A 239 -27.79 -7.75 4.39
C ALA A 239 -27.44 -7.57 2.89
N ILE A 240 -27.82 -6.44 2.29
CA ILE A 240 -27.49 -6.09 0.91
C ILE A 240 -25.98 -5.97 0.74
N LEU A 241 -25.33 -5.17 1.60
CA LEU A 241 -23.87 -4.99 1.53
C LEU A 241 -23.14 -6.31 1.78
N GLY A 242 -23.57 -7.09 2.78
CA GLY A 242 -23.02 -8.40 3.08
C GLY A 242 -23.14 -9.37 1.90
N PHE A 243 -24.26 -9.34 1.17
CA PHE A 243 -24.44 -10.15 -0.04
C PHE A 243 -23.49 -9.72 -1.17
N VAL A 244 -23.34 -8.42 -1.42
CA VAL A 244 -22.38 -7.89 -2.42
C VAL A 244 -20.94 -8.29 -2.07
N VAL A 245 -20.57 -8.13 -0.80
CA VAL A 245 -19.24 -8.52 -0.31
C VAL A 245 -19.02 -10.03 -0.41
N ALA A 246 -20.03 -10.85 -0.10
CA ALA A 246 -19.94 -12.30 -0.21
C ALA A 246 -19.72 -12.76 -1.67
N ILE A 247 -20.39 -12.12 -2.64
CA ILE A 247 -20.16 -12.39 -4.07
C ILE A 247 -18.72 -12.04 -4.45
N GLY A 248 -18.22 -10.88 -4.02
CA GLY A 248 -16.84 -10.47 -4.29
C GLY A 248 -15.82 -11.43 -3.67
N ALA A 249 -16.03 -11.82 -2.42
CA ALA A 249 -15.19 -12.78 -1.72
C ALA A 249 -15.20 -14.16 -2.39
N PHE A 250 -16.38 -14.63 -2.83
CA PHE A 250 -16.51 -15.90 -3.54
C PHE A 250 -15.74 -15.89 -4.87
N MET A 251 -15.79 -14.77 -5.61
CA MET A 251 -15.02 -14.61 -6.86
C MET A 251 -13.51 -14.73 -6.59
N VAL A 252 -12.99 -14.03 -5.56
CA VAL A 252 -11.57 -14.10 -5.20
C VAL A 252 -11.17 -15.50 -4.76
N PHE A 253 -12.00 -16.16 -3.96
CA PHE A 253 -11.74 -17.52 -3.49
C PHE A 253 -11.74 -18.54 -4.64
N TYR A 254 -12.69 -18.43 -5.57
CA TYR A 254 -12.80 -19.33 -6.72
C TYR A 254 -11.64 -19.16 -7.71
N PHE A 255 -11.18 -17.92 -7.93
CA PHE A 255 -10.05 -17.59 -8.81
C PHE A 255 -8.73 -17.40 -8.05
N SER A 256 -8.54 -18.12 -6.94
CA SER A 256 -7.37 -17.98 -6.05
C SER A 256 -6.06 -18.55 -6.64
N GLU A 257 -6.13 -19.28 -7.76
CA GLU A 257 -4.95 -19.87 -8.39
C GLU A 257 -3.89 -18.80 -8.74
N GLY A 258 -2.69 -18.96 -8.19
CA GLY A 258 -1.57 -18.02 -8.37
C GLY A 258 -1.77 -16.64 -7.74
N VAL A 259 -2.76 -16.47 -6.84
CA VAL A 259 -3.09 -15.18 -6.17
C VAL A 259 -3.49 -14.08 -7.17
N LYS A 260 -3.71 -14.43 -8.44
CA LYS A 260 -3.81 -13.44 -9.52
C LYS A 260 -5.05 -12.57 -9.44
N ALA A 261 -6.19 -13.15 -9.05
CA ALA A 261 -7.42 -12.40 -8.84
C ALA A 261 -7.31 -11.41 -7.67
N LEU A 262 -6.68 -11.83 -6.57
CA LEU A 262 -6.45 -10.99 -5.41
C LEU A 262 -5.53 -9.83 -5.75
N ASP A 263 -4.38 -10.13 -6.38
CA ASP A 263 -3.39 -9.15 -6.84
C ASP A 263 -3.99 -8.13 -7.82
N THR A 264 -4.83 -8.58 -8.75
CA THR A 264 -5.51 -7.68 -9.70
C THR A 264 -6.47 -6.73 -8.98
N LEU A 265 -7.31 -7.24 -8.06
CA LEU A 265 -8.23 -6.37 -7.32
C LEU A 265 -7.50 -5.42 -6.37
N ASP A 266 -6.43 -5.88 -5.73
CA ASP A 266 -5.60 -5.07 -4.85
C ASP A 266 -4.97 -3.90 -5.61
N PHE A 267 -4.45 -4.15 -6.82
CA PHE A 267 -3.95 -3.09 -7.68
C PHE A 267 -5.05 -2.11 -8.12
N TRP A 268 -6.12 -2.61 -8.76
CA TRP A 268 -7.14 -1.74 -9.36
C TRP A 268 -7.95 -1.00 -8.30
N VAL A 269 -8.42 -1.69 -7.27
CA VAL A 269 -9.25 -1.09 -6.22
C VAL A 269 -8.38 -0.50 -5.11
N GLY A 270 -7.48 -1.31 -4.54
CA GLY A 270 -6.64 -1.00 -3.38
C GLY A 270 -5.57 0.07 -3.63
N SER A 271 -5.15 0.26 -4.88
CA SER A 271 -4.18 1.29 -5.25
C SER A 271 -4.76 2.34 -6.21
N PHE A 272 -5.23 1.94 -7.39
CA PHE A 272 -5.57 2.87 -8.47
C PHE A 272 -6.84 3.69 -8.19
N LEU A 273 -7.97 3.06 -7.87
CA LEU A 273 -9.24 3.77 -7.59
C LEU A 273 -9.12 4.66 -6.35
N ILE A 274 -8.50 4.17 -5.27
CA ILE A 274 -8.30 4.96 -4.04
C ILE A 274 -7.44 6.20 -4.32
N PHE A 275 -6.39 6.07 -5.13
CA PHE A 275 -5.58 7.22 -5.52
C PHE A 275 -6.41 8.29 -6.24
N ILE A 276 -7.26 7.88 -7.20
CA ILE A 276 -8.15 8.80 -7.93
C ILE A 276 -9.13 9.48 -6.97
N MET A 277 -9.74 8.72 -6.05
CA MET A 277 -10.68 9.25 -5.06
C MET A 277 -10.01 10.22 -4.09
N ALA A 278 -8.83 9.87 -3.57
CA ALA A 278 -8.04 10.74 -2.69
C ALA A 278 -7.64 12.04 -3.40
N THR A 279 -7.23 11.96 -4.67
CA THR A 279 -6.92 13.15 -5.49
C THR A 279 -8.15 14.03 -5.66
N THR A 280 -9.31 13.42 -5.94
CA THR A 280 -10.59 14.13 -6.09
C THR A 280 -10.97 14.84 -4.79
N TYR A 281 -10.90 14.16 -3.64
CA TYR A 281 -11.14 14.80 -2.34
C TYR A 281 -10.17 15.92 -2.03
N SER A 282 -8.89 15.77 -2.36
CA SER A 282 -7.90 16.82 -2.17
C SER A 282 -8.25 18.08 -2.98
N ILE A 283 -8.74 17.92 -4.21
CA ILE A 283 -9.17 19.05 -5.06
C ILE A 283 -10.46 19.66 -4.51
N MET A 284 -11.44 18.85 -4.14
CA MET A 284 -12.70 19.34 -3.57
C MET A 284 -12.47 20.16 -2.30
N PHE A 285 -11.68 19.63 -1.37
CA PHE A 285 -11.39 20.30 -0.11
C PHE A 285 -10.50 21.55 -0.30
N GLY A 286 -9.52 21.49 -1.20
CA GLY A 286 -8.61 22.61 -1.44
C GLY A 286 -9.23 23.77 -2.21
N TRP A 287 -10.04 23.49 -3.25
CA TRP A 287 -10.45 24.47 -4.26
C TRP A 287 -11.96 24.71 -4.33
N VAL A 288 -12.79 23.72 -3.99
CA VAL A 288 -14.26 23.85 -4.07
C VAL A 288 -14.86 24.35 -2.77
N MET A 289 -14.36 23.85 -1.62
CA MET A 289 -14.84 24.29 -0.31
C MET A 289 -14.13 25.55 0.17
N PRO A 290 -14.84 26.45 0.89
CA PRO A 290 -14.22 27.62 1.50
C PRO A 290 -13.29 27.20 2.65
N LEU A 291 -11.99 27.07 2.34
CA LEU A 291 -10.97 26.61 3.28
C LEU A 291 -10.89 27.46 4.56
N ASP A 292 -11.29 28.74 4.50
CA ASP A 292 -11.34 29.60 5.69
C ASP A 292 -12.40 29.14 6.70
N ASN A 293 -13.56 28.66 6.24
CA ASN A 293 -14.61 28.14 7.12
C ASN A 293 -14.16 26.80 7.73
N ALA A 294 -13.62 25.91 6.91
CA ALA A 294 -13.07 24.63 7.37
C ALA A 294 -11.93 24.83 8.38
N TRP A 295 -11.11 25.88 8.21
CA TRP A 295 -10.06 26.21 9.16
C TRP A 295 -10.62 26.66 10.50
N VAL A 296 -11.65 27.52 10.51
CA VAL A 296 -12.29 27.96 11.76
C VAL A 296 -12.94 26.78 12.48
N GLU A 297 -13.68 25.95 11.75
CA GLU A 297 -14.35 24.76 12.29
C GLU A 297 -13.34 23.74 12.85
N ALA A 298 -12.22 23.52 12.17
CA ALA A 298 -11.17 22.64 12.66
C ALA A 298 -10.52 23.11 13.97
N HIS A 299 -10.54 24.42 14.25
CA HIS A 299 -10.02 24.98 15.49
C HIS A 299 -11.08 25.06 16.61
N GLU A 300 -12.34 24.76 16.31
CA GLU A 300 -13.42 24.77 17.30
C GLU A 300 -13.29 23.52 18.19
N GLY A 301 -12.84 23.71 19.44
CA GLY A 301 -12.64 22.60 20.39
C GLY A 301 -11.28 21.88 20.29
N SER A 302 -10.42 22.28 19.35
CA SER A 302 -9.07 21.69 19.20
C SER A 302 -8.11 22.15 20.30
N ALA A 303 -7.35 21.22 20.89
CA ALA A 303 -6.24 21.53 21.79
C ALA A 303 -4.99 22.01 21.03
N LEU A 304 -4.82 21.56 19.79
CA LEU A 304 -3.72 21.96 18.91
C LEU A 304 -4.20 22.86 17.78
N LYS A 305 -3.45 23.96 17.53
CA LYS A 305 -3.71 24.84 16.38
C LYS A 305 -2.89 24.40 15.18
N ILE A 306 -3.54 24.23 14.04
CA ILE A 306 -2.88 23.90 12.78
C ILE A 306 -2.02 25.10 12.34
N PRO A 307 -0.71 24.91 12.09
CA PRO A 307 0.14 25.97 11.55
C PRO A 307 -0.34 26.46 10.17
N ARG A 308 -0.27 27.76 9.91
CA ARG A 308 -0.72 28.36 8.64
C ARG A 308 0.00 27.83 7.39
N ILE A 309 1.16 27.18 7.55
CA ILE A 309 1.90 26.55 6.45
C ILE A 309 1.11 25.40 5.81
N PHE A 310 0.21 24.75 6.54
CA PHE A 310 -0.61 23.67 5.98
C PHE A 310 -1.67 24.18 4.99
N ARG A 311 -2.01 25.47 5.02
CA ARG A 311 -2.98 26.07 4.09
C ARG A 311 -2.51 25.98 2.62
N PRO A 312 -1.32 26.49 2.23
CA PRO A 312 -0.83 26.31 0.87
C PRO A 312 -0.50 24.85 0.54
N ILE A 313 -0.14 24.04 1.53
CA ILE A 313 0.12 22.61 1.32
C ILE A 313 -1.16 21.90 0.86
N ILE A 314 -2.25 22.03 1.61
CA ILE A 314 -3.53 21.40 1.28
C ILE A 314 -4.10 21.98 -0.01
N LYS A 315 -4.03 23.30 -0.18
CA LYS A 315 -4.62 23.97 -1.34
C LYS A 315 -3.86 23.72 -2.63
N TYR A 316 -2.52 23.74 -2.62
CA TYR A 316 -1.73 23.70 -3.86
C TYR A 316 -0.81 22.50 -3.92
N LEU A 317 -0.01 22.25 -2.87
CA LEU A 317 1.02 21.22 -2.92
C LEU A 317 0.42 19.82 -3.09
N CYS A 318 -0.54 19.44 -2.25
CA CYS A 318 -1.19 18.13 -2.29
C CYS A 318 -1.82 17.82 -3.66
N PRO A 319 -2.76 18.63 -4.20
CA PRO A 319 -3.39 18.30 -5.47
C PRO A 319 -2.40 18.29 -6.64
N ILE A 320 -1.46 19.25 -6.69
CA ILE A 320 -0.44 19.29 -7.76
C ILE A 320 0.47 18.06 -7.68
N PHE A 321 0.90 17.67 -6.49
CA PHE A 321 1.77 16.53 -6.29
C PHE A 321 1.10 15.22 -6.71
N LEU A 322 -0.18 15.03 -6.34
CA LEU A 322 -0.94 13.84 -6.74
C LEU A 322 -1.20 13.79 -8.25
N LEU A 323 -1.56 14.92 -8.86
CA LEU A 323 -1.73 15.00 -10.31
C LEU A 323 -0.40 14.74 -11.06
N ALA A 324 0.72 15.25 -10.54
CA ALA A 324 2.03 15.02 -11.13
C ALA A 324 2.45 13.54 -11.06
N ILE A 325 2.24 12.89 -9.91
CA ILE A 325 2.49 11.44 -9.75
C ILE A 325 1.63 10.64 -10.72
N PHE A 326 0.33 10.97 -10.82
CA PHE A 326 -0.58 10.29 -11.73
C PHE A 326 -0.19 10.46 -13.20
N ALA A 327 0.12 11.69 -13.62
CA ALA A 327 0.56 11.98 -14.98
C ALA A 327 1.87 11.23 -15.31
N CYS A 328 2.80 11.19 -14.36
CA CYS A 328 4.05 10.46 -14.52
C CYS A 328 3.81 8.95 -14.63
N TRP A 329 2.93 8.38 -13.80
CA TRP A 329 2.55 6.97 -13.89
C TRP A 329 1.92 6.62 -15.23
N MET A 330 1.00 7.46 -15.73
CA MET A 330 0.42 7.28 -17.07
C MET A 330 1.51 7.30 -18.15
N GLY A 331 2.45 8.25 -18.07
CA GLY A 331 3.60 8.34 -18.98
C GLY A 331 4.44 7.06 -19.04
N TYR A 332 4.83 6.54 -17.88
CA TYR A 332 5.68 5.35 -17.81
C TYR A 332 4.93 4.06 -18.15
N ASN A 333 3.71 3.88 -17.66
CA ASN A 333 3.03 2.58 -17.68
C ASN A 333 2.01 2.41 -18.82
N LEU A 334 1.45 3.51 -19.34
CA LEU A 334 0.52 3.47 -20.47
C LEU A 334 1.21 3.84 -21.79
N PHE A 335 2.14 4.80 -21.76
CA PHE A 335 2.85 5.28 -22.95
C PHE A 335 4.25 4.68 -23.11
N SER A 336 4.67 3.76 -22.23
CA SER A 336 5.96 3.06 -22.26
C SER A 336 7.17 4.01 -22.33
N ILE A 337 7.06 5.21 -21.77
CA ILE A 337 8.17 6.18 -21.75
C ILE A 337 9.26 5.65 -20.82
N GLY A 338 10.29 5.01 -21.37
CA GLY A 338 11.44 4.50 -20.62
C GLY A 338 11.26 3.14 -19.93
N SER A 339 10.20 2.38 -20.22
CA SER A 339 10.06 0.97 -19.84
C SER A 339 9.99 0.05 -21.06
N THR A 340 10.39 -1.21 -20.89
CA THR A 340 10.25 -2.27 -21.89
C THR A 340 8.87 -2.93 -21.79
N GLY A 341 7.82 -2.17 -22.09
CA GLY A 341 6.44 -2.67 -22.13
C GLY A 341 5.47 -2.02 -21.14
N LEU A 342 4.20 -2.43 -21.26
CA LEU A 342 3.09 -1.97 -20.42
C LEU A 342 3.24 -2.53 -18.99
N ASP A 343 2.62 -1.85 -18.03
CA ASP A 343 2.52 -2.37 -16.66
C ASP A 343 1.86 -3.76 -16.65
N PRO A 344 2.34 -4.75 -15.86
CA PRO A 344 1.79 -6.11 -15.85
C PRO A 344 0.27 -6.16 -15.65
N HIS A 345 -0.29 -5.30 -14.79
CA HIS A 345 -1.73 -5.29 -14.52
C HIS A 345 -2.54 -4.66 -15.68
N VAL A 346 -1.91 -3.78 -16.46
CA VAL A 346 -2.51 -3.19 -17.68
C VAL A 346 -2.37 -4.16 -18.86
N ALA A 347 -1.21 -4.80 -18.99
CA ALA A 347 -0.94 -5.85 -19.97
C ALA A 347 -1.87 -7.05 -19.78
N ASP A 348 -2.19 -7.42 -18.54
CA ASP A 348 -3.18 -8.46 -18.24
C ASP A 348 -4.58 -8.14 -18.77
N LEU A 349 -4.95 -6.85 -18.91
CA LEU A 349 -6.26 -6.46 -19.44
C LEU A 349 -6.28 -6.35 -20.95
N VAL A 350 -5.33 -5.61 -21.52
CA VAL A 350 -5.35 -5.22 -22.94
C VAL A 350 -4.50 -6.15 -23.80
N GLY A 351 -3.59 -6.91 -23.18
CA GLY A 351 -2.49 -7.58 -23.87
C GLY A 351 -1.38 -6.58 -24.16
N ASP A 352 -0.14 -7.05 -24.16
CA ASP A 352 1.00 -6.22 -24.53
C ASP A 352 1.71 -6.82 -25.75
N ALA A 353 1.62 -6.11 -26.88
CA ALA A 353 2.23 -6.51 -28.13
C ALA A 353 3.77 -6.43 -28.08
N SER A 354 4.34 -5.62 -27.16
CA SER A 354 5.78 -5.43 -27.04
C SER A 354 6.47 -6.53 -26.22
N THR A 355 5.76 -7.15 -25.27
CA THR A 355 6.26 -8.25 -24.44
C THR A 355 5.67 -9.62 -24.82
N GLY A 356 4.70 -9.65 -25.75
CA GLY A 356 4.01 -10.88 -26.16
C GLY A 356 3.00 -11.40 -25.12
N ALA A 357 2.72 -10.62 -24.09
CA ALA A 357 1.80 -10.98 -23.02
C ALA A 357 0.36 -11.04 -23.55
N LYS A 358 -0.26 -12.22 -23.44
CA LYS A 358 -1.67 -12.41 -23.81
C LYS A 358 -2.58 -11.88 -22.69
N PRO A 359 -3.74 -11.31 -23.03
CA PRO A 359 -4.70 -10.87 -22.02
C PRO A 359 -5.15 -12.00 -21.10
N ASN A 360 -5.19 -11.74 -19.80
CA ASN A 360 -5.62 -12.68 -18.79
C ASN A 360 -7.14 -12.58 -18.57
N TYR A 361 -7.85 -13.69 -18.75
CA TYR A 361 -9.30 -13.76 -18.59
C TYR A 361 -9.76 -13.45 -17.16
N ILE A 362 -8.99 -13.88 -16.15
CA ILE A 362 -9.32 -13.69 -14.74
C ILE A 362 -9.26 -12.20 -14.38
N ALA A 363 -8.23 -11.49 -14.86
CA ALA A 363 -8.09 -10.06 -14.62
C ALA A 363 -9.24 -9.24 -15.22
N ARG A 364 -9.71 -9.62 -16.42
CA ARG A 364 -10.87 -8.99 -17.06
C ARG A 364 -12.16 -9.21 -16.29
N ILE A 365 -12.41 -10.42 -15.78
CA ILE A 365 -13.58 -10.69 -14.93
C ILE A 365 -13.54 -9.80 -13.68
N ALA A 366 -12.38 -9.72 -13.02
CA ALA A 366 -12.21 -8.91 -11.82
C ALA A 366 -12.52 -7.43 -12.07
N VAL A 367 -12.01 -6.86 -13.17
CA VAL A 367 -12.29 -5.46 -13.52
C VAL A 367 -13.75 -5.26 -13.95
N CYS A 368 -14.33 -6.18 -14.71
CA CYS A 368 -15.76 -6.15 -15.04
C CYS A 368 -16.63 -6.17 -13.78
N PHE A 369 -16.25 -6.96 -12.77
CA PHE A 369 -16.94 -7.00 -11.49
C PHE A 369 -16.86 -5.66 -10.75
N VAL A 370 -15.69 -5.03 -10.72
CA VAL A 370 -15.50 -3.68 -10.14
C VAL A 370 -16.37 -2.65 -10.86
N LEU A 371 -16.38 -2.65 -12.21
CA LEU A 371 -17.20 -1.74 -13.01
C LEU A 371 -18.70 -1.98 -12.79
N MET A 372 -19.12 -3.25 -12.65
CA MET A 372 -20.50 -3.61 -12.35
C MET A 372 -20.93 -3.06 -10.99
N ILE A 373 -20.10 -3.23 -9.95
CA ILE A 373 -20.34 -2.66 -8.62
C ILE A 373 -20.41 -1.14 -8.69
N PHE A 374 -19.43 -0.50 -9.35
CA PHE A 374 -19.42 0.95 -9.50
C PHE A 374 -20.68 1.46 -10.19
N THR A 375 -21.09 0.81 -11.28
CA THR A 375 -22.31 1.16 -12.02
C THR A 375 -23.56 0.97 -11.15
N PHE A 376 -23.63 -0.12 -10.38
CA PHE A 376 -24.72 -0.36 -9.45
C PHE A 376 -24.83 0.75 -8.39
N TYR A 377 -23.72 1.14 -7.77
CA TYR A 377 -23.69 2.24 -6.80
C TYR A 377 -23.98 3.61 -7.44
N ALA A 378 -23.47 3.87 -8.65
CA ALA A 378 -23.75 5.11 -9.38
C ALA A 378 -25.22 5.24 -9.77
N LEU A 379 -25.85 4.15 -10.23
CA LEU A 379 -27.28 4.12 -10.52
C LEU A 379 -28.10 4.34 -9.26
N LEU A 380 -27.74 3.66 -8.15
CA LEU A 380 -28.36 3.91 -6.85
C LEU A 380 -28.28 5.39 -6.49
N ALA A 381 -27.08 5.99 -6.52
CA ALA A 381 -26.88 7.40 -6.19
C ALA A 381 -27.73 8.34 -7.07
N SER A 382 -27.83 8.06 -8.38
CA SER A 382 -28.61 8.87 -9.32
C SER A 382 -30.13 8.82 -9.08
N GLY A 383 -30.62 7.74 -8.47
CA GLY A 383 -32.04 7.56 -8.15
C GLY A 383 -32.48 8.21 -6.83
N VAL A 384 -31.55 8.79 -6.06
CA VAL A 384 -31.83 9.33 -4.74
C VAL A 384 -32.22 10.80 -4.84
N ASN A 385 -33.51 11.09 -4.69
CA ASN A 385 -34.04 12.46 -4.72
C ASN A 385 -33.37 13.40 -3.70
N ARG A 386 -32.95 12.87 -2.55
CA ARG A 386 -32.29 13.65 -1.49
C ARG A 386 -30.97 14.29 -1.94
N TYR A 387 -30.19 13.64 -2.81
CA TYR A 387 -28.96 14.24 -3.34
C TYR A 387 -29.25 15.33 -4.37
N ASN A 388 -30.34 15.20 -5.13
CA ASN A 388 -30.79 16.26 -6.04
C ASN A 388 -31.25 17.49 -5.25
N GLU A 389 -32.00 17.31 -4.16
CA GLU A 389 -32.41 18.39 -3.27
C GLU A 389 -31.21 19.11 -2.62
N LEU A 390 -30.19 18.37 -2.17
CA LEU A 390 -28.96 18.96 -1.62
C LEU A 390 -28.15 19.71 -2.69
N CYS A 391 -28.06 19.16 -3.91
CA CYS A 391 -27.44 19.86 -5.05
C CYS A 391 -28.18 21.16 -5.39
N ASP A 392 -29.50 21.15 -5.34
CA ASP A 392 -30.33 22.32 -5.63
C ASP A 392 -30.24 23.36 -4.51
N GLN A 393 -30.16 22.94 -3.24
CA GLN A 393 -29.88 23.85 -2.12
C GLN A 393 -28.48 24.46 -2.22
N ALA A 394 -27.47 23.69 -2.60
CA ALA A 394 -26.11 24.19 -2.80
C ALA A 394 -26.02 25.19 -3.96
N LYS A 395 -26.78 24.98 -5.03
CA LYS A 395 -26.89 25.94 -6.15
C LYS A 395 -27.73 27.18 -5.78
N GLY A 396 -28.77 27.01 -4.99
CA GLY A 396 -29.66 28.09 -4.55
C GLY A 396 -29.05 29.01 -3.49
N GLY A 397 -28.07 28.53 -2.70
CA GLY A 397 -27.33 29.35 -1.73
C GLY A 397 -26.12 30.11 -2.32
N ALA A 398 -25.86 29.98 -3.63
CA ALA A 398 -24.80 30.67 -4.35
C ALA A 398 -25.28 31.90 -5.15
N GLN A 399 -26.56 32.28 -5.00
CA GLN A 399 -27.13 33.57 -5.39
C GLN A 399 -27.37 34.41 -4.14
#